data_AF-A0A9D9HIU1-F1
#
_entry.id   AF-A0A9D9HIU1-F1
#
_cell.length_a   1.000
_cell.length_b   1.000
_cell.length_c   1.000
_cell.angle_alpha   90.00
_cell.angle_beta   90.00
_cell.angle_gamma   90.00
#
_symmetry.space_group_name_H-M   'P 1'
#
loop_
_entity.id
_entity.type
_entity.pdbx_description
1 polymer ?
#
loop_
_entity_poly.entity_id
_entity_poly.type
_entity_poly.pdbx_seq_one_letter_code
_entity_poly.pdbx_strand_id
1 'polypeptide(L)'
;YYYTEYPVTANGHTAGEPVAKWSEFTNKDPRRMMISMNIQVSGDGNSTYSTAHTNILQRSIQTFYDDEAADMTAFGMETFNETNAMVYQSGSDGYLSYPANTSSYSDTDGRSNTKRLLGLERSRNWNSYIRSSDNGHKSSVSGIRKLSDAYKLDAIFTTCLSRNRDLNGNGVIDDNELRWYMPAVNEYIRMGMGANAIPNEAQLYVGDKSALTLDGYPSSFISNGALYHTSTYGGAKVTFWAVEKGSYGDQMSTYNGGRYMIRCIRILPDDVDAESGDWKVSAAIYQEKVTSNENYLFDFRGRLTPSLFRQVRNTAPYNFLQHDEDDERNRFYDGLVLAKNYMSNGWSTWGAVYKEVDGENVVNEESEIYNTLKILQNIGNNQSNPCASYHEAGEPANAGWRLPNLVEMTVLASNYDKYIAGMPNRGQGNLPCCTQFSNWTVRQAFYVNTREMVTCGDDYNSHQNFYIRCVRDATDEELATATASSN
;
A
#
# COMPACT_ATOMS: atom_id res chain seq x y z
N TYR A 1 8.20 5.59 17.93
CA TYR A 1 7.58 6.68 18.72
C TYR A 1 7.96 8.00 18.11
N TYR A 2 7.08 8.99 18.17
CA TYR A 2 7.33 10.35 17.67
C TYR A 2 7.72 11.23 18.85
N TYR A 3 8.81 11.96 18.71
CA TYR A 3 9.25 12.94 19.69
C TYR A 3 9.77 14.17 18.94
N THR A 4 9.48 15.32 19.51
CA THR A 4 9.92 16.62 19.01
C THR A 4 11.27 17.04 19.59
N GLU A 5 11.69 16.41 20.70
CA GLU A 5 12.97 16.66 21.37
C GLU A 5 13.65 15.36 21.78
N TYR A 6 14.98 15.34 21.69
CA TYR A 6 15.81 14.21 22.06
C TYR A 6 15.58 13.81 23.52
N PRO A 7 15.17 12.57 23.81
CA PRO A 7 14.80 12.16 25.17
C PRO A 7 16.02 11.91 26.06
N VAL A 8 17.19 11.67 25.48
CA VAL A 8 18.44 11.35 26.18
C VAL A 8 19.62 11.92 25.40
N THR A 9 20.70 12.26 26.13
CA THR A 9 21.97 12.62 25.51
C THR A 9 22.65 11.37 24.98
N ALA A 10 22.68 11.19 23.66
CA ALA A 10 23.28 10.05 22.97
C ALA A 10 23.52 10.37 21.49
N ASN A 11 24.44 9.65 20.85
CA ASN A 11 24.68 9.71 19.39
C ASN A 11 24.90 11.12 18.84
N GLY A 12 25.55 12.00 19.60
CA GLY A 12 25.83 13.38 19.18
C GLY A 12 24.73 14.40 19.48
N HIS A 13 23.60 13.97 20.04
CA HIS A 13 22.50 14.84 20.46
C HIS A 13 22.42 14.99 21.97
N THR A 14 21.92 16.13 22.41
CA THR A 14 21.70 16.46 23.82
C THR A 14 20.23 16.31 24.21
N ALA A 15 19.96 15.85 25.43
CA ALA A 15 18.58 15.76 25.92
C ALA A 15 17.90 17.14 25.88
N GLY A 16 16.69 17.22 25.30
CA GLY A 16 15.95 18.47 25.09
C GLY A 16 16.30 19.23 23.81
N GLU A 17 17.27 18.75 23.03
CA GLU A 17 17.54 19.29 21.68
C GLU A 17 16.37 18.97 20.75
N PRO A 18 15.91 19.90 19.89
CA PRO A 18 14.86 19.62 18.92
C PRO A 18 15.28 18.55 17.91
N VAL A 19 14.31 17.75 17.48
CA VAL A 19 14.46 16.80 16.37
C VAL A 19 14.11 17.54 15.09
N ALA A 20 14.99 17.50 14.09
CA ALA A 20 14.71 18.18 12.83
C ALA A 20 13.82 17.32 11.92
N LYS A 21 14.12 16.01 11.84
CA LYS A 21 13.58 15.12 10.80
C LYS A 21 12.98 13.84 11.35
N TRP A 22 11.94 13.35 10.68
CA TRP A 22 11.28 12.09 11.06
C TRP A 22 12.18 10.85 10.88
N SER A 23 13.18 10.92 10.00
CA SER A 23 14.15 9.84 9.78
C SER A 23 15.04 9.59 11.00
N GLU A 24 15.13 10.52 11.94
CA GLU A 24 15.92 10.38 13.16
C GLU A 24 15.32 9.35 14.15
N PHE A 25 14.03 9.02 14.01
CA PHE A 25 13.31 8.15 14.94
C PHE A 25 12.48 7.02 14.35
N THR A 26 12.28 7.05 13.04
CA THR A 26 11.65 5.96 12.31
C THR A 26 12.66 4.86 12.02
N ASN A 27 12.18 3.62 11.93
CA ASN A 27 13.00 2.44 11.62
C ASN A 27 14.24 2.22 12.54
N LYS A 28 14.31 2.89 13.70
CA LYS A 28 15.40 2.73 14.68
C LYS A 28 15.14 1.57 15.64
N ASP A 29 16.17 1.13 16.33
CA ASP A 29 16.04 0.08 17.35
C ASP A 29 15.02 0.46 18.44
N PRO A 30 14.31 -0.53 19.01
CA PRO A 30 13.38 -0.29 20.11
C PRO A 30 14.07 0.40 21.29
N ARG A 31 13.42 1.44 21.82
CA ARG A 31 13.88 2.10 23.03
C ARG A 31 13.55 1.23 24.22
N ARG A 32 14.52 1.11 25.12
CA ARG A 32 14.40 0.31 26.33
C ARG A 32 14.62 1.18 27.55
N MET A 33 13.66 1.15 28.46
CA MET A 33 13.83 1.63 29.83
C MET A 33 13.77 0.42 30.76
N MET A 34 14.88 0.14 31.43
CA MET A 34 14.96 -0.94 32.41
C MET A 34 15.09 -0.34 33.81
N ILE A 35 14.17 -0.70 34.68
CA ILE A 35 14.21 -0.37 36.10
C ILE A 35 14.73 -1.63 36.82
N SER A 36 16.01 -1.58 37.20
CA SER A 36 16.67 -2.64 37.96
C SER A 36 16.57 -2.39 39.45
N MET A 37 16.40 -3.46 40.23
CA MET A 37 16.45 -3.43 41.68
C MET A 37 17.54 -4.39 42.19
N ASN A 38 17.86 -4.28 43.48
CA ASN A 38 18.80 -5.18 44.17
C ASN A 38 20.22 -5.18 43.55
N ILE A 39 20.86 -4.01 43.53
CA ILE A 39 22.21 -3.84 43.02
C ILE A 39 23.21 -4.45 44.02
N GLN A 40 24.02 -5.38 43.56
CA GLN A 40 25.15 -5.95 44.29
C GLN A 40 26.45 -5.55 43.61
N VAL A 41 27.44 -5.14 44.41
CA VAL A 41 28.77 -4.77 43.93
C VAL A 41 29.76 -5.83 44.42
N SER A 42 30.66 -6.27 43.55
CA SER A 42 31.71 -7.23 43.90
C SER A 42 32.64 -6.67 44.98
N GLY A 43 33.28 -7.56 45.74
CA GLY A 43 34.18 -7.16 46.82
C GLY A 43 35.40 -6.33 46.37
N ASP A 44 35.79 -6.45 45.10
CA ASP A 44 36.86 -5.66 44.47
C ASP A 44 36.35 -4.35 43.84
N GLY A 45 35.03 -4.10 43.85
CA GLY A 45 34.40 -2.89 43.31
C GLY A 45 34.30 -2.84 41.78
N ASN A 46 34.79 -3.84 41.05
CA ASN A 46 34.90 -3.80 39.59
C ASN A 46 33.70 -4.39 38.85
N SER A 47 32.76 -5.02 39.55
CA SER A 47 31.60 -5.66 38.94
C SER A 47 30.33 -5.29 39.70
N THR A 48 29.27 -5.06 38.94
CA THR A 48 27.95 -4.77 39.47
C THR A 48 26.94 -5.73 38.85
N TYR A 49 26.18 -6.42 39.70
CA TYR A 49 25.06 -7.27 39.32
C TYR A 49 23.74 -6.59 39.74
N SER A 50 22.72 -6.63 38.89
CA SER A 50 21.39 -6.12 39.23
C SER A 50 20.30 -6.95 38.55
N THR A 51 19.15 -7.07 39.19
CA THR A 51 18.01 -7.81 38.65
C THR A 51 17.00 -6.84 38.04
N ALA A 52 16.61 -7.06 36.79
CA ALA A 52 15.56 -6.30 36.14
C ALA A 52 14.21 -6.53 36.85
N HIS A 53 13.55 -5.47 37.32
CA HIS A 53 12.20 -5.57 37.87
C HIS A 53 11.14 -5.20 36.83
N THR A 54 11.36 -4.09 36.12
CA THR A 54 10.45 -3.61 35.08
C THR A 54 11.24 -3.32 33.82
N ASN A 55 10.76 -3.79 32.69
CA ASN A 55 11.32 -3.49 31.38
C ASN A 55 10.24 -2.91 30.48
N ILE A 56 10.43 -1.67 30.04
CA ILE A 56 9.54 -0.98 29.12
C ILE A 56 10.25 -0.95 27.77
N LEU A 57 9.60 -1.53 26.76
CA LEU A 57 10.06 -1.52 25.38
C LEU A 57 9.11 -0.68 24.55
N GLN A 58 9.66 0.24 23.77
CA GLN A 58 8.91 1.07 22.85
C GLN A 58 9.47 0.90 21.44
N ARG A 59 8.65 0.36 20.54
CA ARG A 59 9.03 0.16 19.15
C ARG A 59 9.06 1.48 18.36
N SER A 60 9.93 1.56 17.37
CA SER A 60 9.99 2.69 16.44
C SER A 60 8.78 2.69 15.51
N ILE A 61 8.42 3.87 15.04
CA ILE A 61 7.43 3.98 13.95
C ILE A 61 8.09 3.42 12.70
N GLN A 62 7.37 2.58 11.96
CA GLN A 62 7.91 1.96 10.76
C GLN A 62 7.52 2.76 9.52
N THR A 63 8.42 2.85 8.55
CA THR A 63 8.14 3.44 7.24
C THR A 63 9.00 2.81 6.16
N PHE A 64 8.50 2.81 4.92
CA PHE A 64 9.23 2.34 3.75
C PHE A 64 9.89 3.49 2.96
N TYR A 65 9.69 4.72 3.41
CA TYR A 65 10.37 5.89 2.86
C TYR A 65 11.85 5.89 3.29
N ASP A 66 12.71 6.39 2.43
CA ASP A 66 14.15 6.46 2.70
C ASP A 66 14.48 7.58 3.70
N ASP A 67 15.53 7.40 4.50
CA ASP A 67 16.03 8.43 5.43
C ASP A 67 16.47 9.71 4.68
N GLU A 68 16.94 9.58 3.43
CA GLU A 68 17.27 10.69 2.52
C GLU A 68 16.04 11.49 2.07
N ALA A 69 14.85 10.90 2.16
CA ALA A 69 13.58 11.53 1.80
C ALA A 69 13.01 12.42 2.91
N ALA A 70 13.76 12.64 4.00
CA ALA A 70 13.26 13.28 5.20
C ALA A 70 12.78 14.73 5.04
N ASP A 71 13.18 15.40 3.95
CA ASP A 71 12.70 16.74 3.58
C ASP A 71 11.31 16.72 2.93
N MET A 72 10.66 15.55 2.82
CA MET A 72 9.29 15.41 2.35
C MET A 72 8.37 14.92 3.47
N THR A 73 7.10 15.34 3.42
CA THR A 73 6.05 14.77 4.27
C THR A 73 5.85 13.30 3.91
N ALA A 74 6.13 12.41 4.85
CA ALA A 74 5.95 10.97 4.75
C ALA A 74 4.76 10.54 5.62
N PHE A 75 4.55 9.23 5.71
CA PHE A 75 3.74 8.65 6.78
C PHE A 75 4.47 7.45 7.41
N GLY A 76 4.11 7.17 8.64
CA GLY A 76 4.62 6.06 9.41
C GLY A 76 3.48 5.21 9.95
N MET A 77 3.73 3.91 10.06
CA MET A 77 2.74 2.93 10.53
C MET A 77 3.07 2.38 11.92
N GLU A 78 2.04 1.94 12.63
CA GLU A 78 2.21 1.19 13.87
C GLU A 78 2.93 -0.14 13.57
N THR A 79 3.93 -0.48 14.37
CA THR A 79 4.66 -1.76 14.21
C THR A 79 3.74 -2.95 14.40
N PHE A 80 2.74 -2.82 15.25
CA PHE A 80 1.86 -3.92 15.60
C PHE A 80 0.40 -3.46 15.58
N ASN A 81 -0.50 -4.25 14.98
CA ASN A 81 -1.91 -3.89 14.88
C ASN A 81 -2.68 -4.37 16.12
N GLU A 82 -2.83 -3.49 17.10
CA GLU A 82 -3.41 -3.78 18.42
C GLU A 82 -4.93 -4.06 18.40
N THR A 83 -5.59 -3.88 17.25
CA THR A 83 -7.04 -4.07 17.12
C THR A 83 -7.37 -5.38 16.38
N ASN A 84 -8.48 -6.01 16.80
CA ASN A 84 -9.10 -7.11 16.06
C ASN A 84 -9.77 -6.61 14.79
N ALA A 85 -10.22 -7.54 13.93
CA ALA A 85 -11.08 -7.17 12.82
C ALA A 85 -12.34 -6.49 13.37
N MET A 86 -12.66 -5.30 12.87
CA MET A 86 -13.81 -4.50 13.30
C MET A 86 -14.96 -4.66 12.31
N VAL A 87 -16.19 -4.57 12.80
CA VAL A 87 -17.36 -4.60 11.92
C VAL A 87 -17.49 -3.25 11.22
N TYR A 88 -17.71 -3.31 9.91
CA TYR A 88 -18.24 -2.20 9.14
C TYR A 88 -19.72 -2.05 9.48
N GLN A 89 -20.05 -1.18 10.44
CA GLN A 89 -21.44 -0.86 10.73
C GLN A 89 -21.94 0.22 9.76
N SER A 90 -22.86 -0.13 8.85
CA SER A 90 -23.74 0.87 8.24
C SER A 90 -24.76 1.28 9.30
N GLY A 91 -24.60 2.47 9.88
CA GLY A 91 -25.33 2.88 11.09
C GLY A 91 -26.85 2.68 11.03
N SER A 92 -27.36 1.76 11.83
CA SER A 92 -28.76 1.72 12.25
C SER A 92 -28.99 2.45 13.59
N ASP A 93 -27.93 2.65 14.39
CA ASP A 93 -27.99 3.23 15.75
C ASP A 93 -27.50 4.68 15.82
N GLY A 94 -28.11 5.57 15.02
CA GLY A 94 -28.23 7.03 15.30
C GLY A 94 -26.95 7.88 15.47
N TYR A 95 -25.77 7.29 15.54
CA TYR A 95 -24.50 7.98 15.73
C TYR A 95 -23.61 7.73 14.52
N LEU A 96 -23.60 8.74 13.65
CA LEU A 96 -22.80 8.86 12.42
C LEU A 96 -23.33 8.00 11.27
N SER A 97 -24.36 8.48 10.58
CA SER A 97 -24.56 8.06 9.19
C SER A 97 -23.34 8.52 8.39
N TYR A 98 -22.70 7.61 7.68
CA TYR A 98 -21.74 7.99 6.65
C TYR A 98 -22.39 9.04 5.72
N PRO A 99 -21.74 10.17 5.43
CA PRO A 99 -22.31 11.15 4.52
C PRO A 99 -22.50 10.50 3.14
N ALA A 100 -23.69 10.68 2.56
CA ALA A 100 -24.07 10.07 1.29
C ALA A 100 -23.20 10.52 0.09
N ASN A 101 -22.37 11.57 0.25
CA ASN A 101 -21.55 12.10 -0.82
C ASN A 101 -20.12 11.54 -0.79
N THR A 102 -19.87 10.61 -1.70
CA THR A 102 -18.62 9.86 -1.82
C THR A 102 -17.50 10.64 -2.52
N SER A 103 -17.83 11.66 -3.32
CA SER A 103 -16.83 12.49 -4.02
C SER A 103 -16.03 13.42 -3.10
N SER A 104 -16.33 13.42 -1.80
CA SER A 104 -15.68 14.24 -0.79
C SER A 104 -14.50 13.56 -0.08
N TYR A 105 -14.22 12.29 -0.40
CA TYR A 105 -13.15 11.51 0.20
C TYR A 105 -11.94 11.41 -0.74
N SER A 106 -10.76 11.60 -0.17
CA SER A 106 -9.49 11.55 -0.90
C SER A 106 -8.99 10.12 -1.02
N ASP A 107 -8.36 9.79 -2.14
CA ASP A 107 -7.65 8.52 -2.31
C ASP A 107 -6.30 8.52 -1.57
N THR A 108 -5.78 9.68 -1.14
CA THR A 108 -4.43 9.84 -0.57
C THR A 108 -4.37 10.59 0.77
N ASP A 109 -5.50 11.09 1.29
CA ASP A 109 -5.55 11.84 2.55
C ASP A 109 -6.47 11.13 3.55
N GLY A 110 -5.93 10.08 4.16
CA GLY A 110 -6.69 9.29 5.12
C GLY A 110 -7.02 10.04 6.40
N ARG A 111 -6.25 11.08 6.75
CA ARG A 111 -6.48 11.87 7.95
C ARG A 111 -7.74 12.71 7.79
N SER A 112 -7.84 13.47 6.71
CA SER A 112 -9.04 14.28 6.42
C SER A 112 -10.28 13.39 6.24
N ASN A 113 -10.13 12.24 5.59
CA ASN A 113 -11.19 11.24 5.50
C ASN A 113 -11.65 10.77 6.89
N THR A 114 -10.71 10.39 7.76
CA THR A 114 -11.00 9.94 9.14
C THR A 114 -11.67 11.03 9.96
N LYS A 115 -11.19 12.28 9.86
CA LYS A 115 -11.80 13.46 10.50
C LYS A 115 -13.27 13.62 10.11
N ARG A 116 -13.58 13.50 8.82
CA ARG A 116 -14.94 13.56 8.27
C ARG A 116 -15.79 12.39 8.76
N LEU A 117 -15.26 11.16 8.74
CA LEU A 117 -15.95 9.94 9.21
C LEU A 117 -16.33 10.02 10.69
N LEU A 118 -15.44 10.57 11.53
CA LEU A 118 -15.70 10.81 12.94
C LEU A 118 -16.66 11.98 13.19
N GLY A 119 -16.91 12.81 12.17
CA GLY A 119 -17.71 14.02 12.26
C GLY A 119 -17.08 15.06 13.20
N LEU A 120 -15.75 15.22 13.13
CA LEU A 120 -14.97 16.21 13.90
C LEU A 120 -15.09 17.64 13.34
N GLU A 121 -15.92 17.87 12.34
CA GLU A 121 -16.39 19.21 11.94
C GLU A 121 -17.24 19.89 13.03
N ARG A 122 -17.57 19.14 14.10
CA ARG A 122 -18.23 19.59 15.32
C ARG A 122 -17.40 19.09 16.49
N SER A 123 -17.49 19.78 17.63
CA SER A 123 -16.87 19.32 18.87
C SER A 123 -17.39 17.92 19.24
N ARG A 124 -16.46 17.01 19.53
CA ARG A 124 -16.73 15.61 19.87
C ARG A 124 -15.96 15.25 21.13
N ASN A 125 -16.63 14.62 22.10
CA ASN A 125 -15.98 14.19 23.33
C ASN A 125 -15.27 12.86 23.15
N TRP A 126 -14.08 12.72 23.74
CA TRP A 126 -13.34 11.45 23.81
C TRP A 126 -14.20 10.30 24.34
N ASN A 127 -14.95 10.58 25.40
CA ASN A 127 -15.81 9.63 26.09
C ASN A 127 -17.03 9.18 25.26
N SER A 128 -17.25 9.72 24.06
CA SER A 128 -18.25 9.19 23.13
C SER A 128 -17.75 7.99 22.33
N TYR A 129 -16.42 7.85 22.18
CA TYR A 129 -15.80 6.84 21.32
C TYR A 129 -14.94 5.86 22.10
N ILE A 130 -14.19 6.35 23.10
CA ILE A 130 -13.21 5.55 23.84
C ILE A 130 -13.60 5.48 25.32
N ARG A 131 -13.58 4.27 25.87
CA ARG A 131 -13.55 4.02 27.32
C ARG A 131 -12.10 4.16 27.78
N SER A 132 -11.73 5.33 28.30
CA SER A 132 -10.35 5.58 28.74
C SER A 132 -9.88 4.59 29.80
N SER A 133 -10.79 4.11 30.65
CA SER A 133 -10.51 3.05 31.61
C SER A 133 -10.00 1.78 30.95
N ASP A 134 -10.49 1.43 29.76
CA ASP A 134 -10.24 0.18 29.02
C ASP A 134 -9.23 0.34 27.88
N ASN A 135 -8.78 1.57 27.62
CA ASN A 135 -7.80 1.88 26.59
C ASN A 135 -6.35 1.58 27.05
N GLY A 136 -5.99 0.29 27.05
CA GLY A 136 -4.63 -0.16 27.37
C GLY A 136 -4.50 -1.67 27.51
N HIS A 137 -3.26 -2.12 27.76
CA HIS A 137 -2.96 -3.53 27.99
C HIS A 137 -3.34 -3.94 29.42
N LYS A 138 -4.58 -4.41 29.61
CA LYS A 138 -5.12 -4.79 30.92
C LYS A 138 -4.84 -6.22 31.37
N SER A 139 -4.33 -7.05 30.48
CA SER A 139 -4.09 -8.46 30.78
C SER A 139 -2.82 -8.96 30.10
N SER A 140 -2.08 -9.78 30.85
CA SER A 140 -0.80 -10.41 30.46
C SER A 140 -0.97 -11.51 29.41
N VAL A 141 -2.15 -11.66 28.80
CA VAL A 141 -2.44 -12.77 27.88
C VAL A 141 -1.47 -12.76 26.71
N SER A 142 -0.93 -13.93 26.37
CA SER A 142 -0.24 -14.19 25.11
C SER A 142 -1.26 -14.02 23.98
N GLY A 143 -1.34 -12.82 23.44
CA GLY A 143 -2.36 -12.45 22.49
C GLY A 143 -1.98 -11.14 21.85
N ILE A 144 -2.10 -11.12 20.54
CA ILE A 144 -1.56 -10.10 19.66
C ILE A 144 -2.52 -8.88 19.62
N ARG A 145 -3.83 -9.06 19.83
CA ARG A 145 -4.86 -8.01 19.60
C ARG A 145 -5.77 -7.88 20.82
N LYS A 146 -5.74 -6.73 21.52
CA LYS A 146 -6.26 -6.63 22.91
C LYS A 146 -7.23 -5.47 23.19
N LEU A 147 -7.54 -4.64 22.20
CA LEU A 147 -8.31 -3.41 22.42
C LEU A 147 -9.80 -3.52 22.03
N SER A 148 -10.51 -4.62 22.28
CA SER A 148 -11.95 -4.67 21.97
C SER A 148 -12.78 -3.75 22.87
N ASP A 149 -12.50 -3.76 24.17
CA ASP A 149 -13.40 -3.14 25.16
C ASP A 149 -13.17 -1.63 25.30
N ALA A 150 -12.07 -1.14 24.71
CA ALA A 150 -11.73 0.27 24.66
C ALA A 150 -12.73 1.08 23.81
N TYR A 151 -13.41 0.48 22.84
CA TYR A 151 -14.32 1.21 21.94
C TYR A 151 -15.77 1.16 22.45
N LYS A 152 -16.39 2.33 22.64
CA LYS A 152 -17.82 2.44 22.98
C LYS A 152 -18.71 2.16 21.78
N LEU A 153 -18.23 2.52 20.60
CA LEU A 153 -18.85 2.24 19.32
C LEU A 153 -17.99 1.20 18.62
N ASP A 154 -18.55 0.01 18.36
CA ASP A 154 -17.87 -1.05 17.59
C ASP A 154 -17.93 -0.72 16.09
N ALA A 155 -17.34 0.41 15.73
CA ALA A 155 -17.37 0.98 14.38
C ALA A 155 -15.96 1.21 13.86
N ILE A 156 -15.71 0.75 12.64
CA ILE A 156 -14.36 0.65 12.07
C ILE A 156 -13.59 1.98 12.00
N PHE A 157 -14.28 3.09 11.74
CA PHE A 157 -13.65 4.41 11.66
C PHE A 157 -13.17 4.97 13.01
N THR A 158 -13.56 4.35 14.13
CA THR A 158 -13.12 4.74 15.48
C THR A 158 -11.80 4.08 15.89
N THR A 159 -11.36 3.07 15.13
CA THR A 159 -10.26 2.17 15.52
C THR A 159 -8.98 2.90 15.91
N CYS A 160 -8.59 3.93 15.15
CA CYS A 160 -7.34 4.64 15.41
C CYS A 160 -7.40 5.62 16.60
N LEU A 161 -8.58 5.94 17.14
CA LEU A 161 -8.71 6.83 18.30
C LEU A 161 -8.02 6.29 19.55
N SER A 162 -7.94 4.97 19.72
CA SER A 162 -7.21 4.35 20.84
C SER A 162 -5.69 4.68 20.85
N ARG A 163 -5.11 5.06 19.69
CA ARG A 163 -3.70 5.47 19.54
C ARG A 163 -3.48 6.97 19.76
N ASN A 164 -4.55 7.75 19.85
CA ASN A 164 -4.53 9.19 20.07
C ASN A 164 -4.80 9.52 21.55
N ARG A 165 -4.46 10.73 21.99
CA ARG A 165 -4.59 11.17 23.38
C ARG A 165 -5.15 12.59 23.43
N ASP A 166 -5.91 12.84 24.50
CA ASP A 166 -6.27 14.18 24.95
C ASP A 166 -5.00 14.89 25.46
N LEU A 167 -4.46 15.80 24.66
CA LEU A 167 -3.17 16.45 24.90
C LEU A 167 -3.30 17.63 25.85
N ASN A 168 -4.48 18.24 25.95
CA ASN A 168 -4.74 19.41 26.79
C ASN A 168 -5.66 19.12 27.99
N GLY A 169 -6.19 17.90 28.09
CA GLY A 169 -7.04 17.43 29.19
C GLY A 169 -8.47 17.97 29.16
N ASN A 170 -8.95 18.49 28.03
CA ASN A 170 -10.27 19.12 27.94
C ASN A 170 -11.42 18.12 27.68
N GLY A 171 -11.11 16.85 27.43
CA GLY A 171 -12.08 15.79 27.15
C GLY A 171 -12.71 15.82 25.75
N VAL A 172 -12.28 16.74 24.89
CA VAL A 172 -12.72 16.96 23.50
C VAL A 172 -11.63 16.48 22.55
N ILE A 173 -12.02 15.90 21.42
CA ILE A 173 -11.09 15.51 20.36
C ILE A 173 -10.80 16.76 19.52
N ASP A 174 -9.65 17.38 19.78
CA ASP A 174 -9.17 18.52 19.01
C ASP A 174 -8.48 18.08 17.71
N ASP A 175 -8.36 18.98 16.72
CA ASP A 175 -7.79 18.63 15.40
C ASP A 175 -6.34 18.12 15.52
N ASN A 176 -5.52 18.76 16.37
CA ASN A 176 -4.13 18.37 16.60
C ASN A 176 -3.98 17.05 17.40
N GLU A 177 -5.08 16.47 17.88
CA GLU A 177 -5.09 15.20 18.60
C GLU A 177 -5.38 14.00 17.69
N LEU A 178 -5.92 14.22 16.47
CA LEU A 178 -6.06 13.17 15.46
C LEU A 178 -4.73 12.96 14.72
N ARG A 179 -3.78 12.29 15.37
CA ARG A 179 -2.43 12.03 14.85
C ARG A 179 -2.32 10.67 14.17
N TRP A 180 -2.94 9.65 14.74
CA TRP A 180 -3.11 8.32 14.16
C TRP A 180 -4.48 8.21 13.50
N TYR A 181 -4.51 7.82 12.24
CA TYR A 181 -5.73 7.81 11.44
C TYR A 181 -5.81 6.57 10.55
N MET A 182 -6.99 6.33 10.00
CA MET A 182 -7.24 5.23 9.07
C MET A 182 -6.72 5.61 7.67
N PRO A 183 -5.84 4.80 7.06
CA PRO A 183 -5.25 5.13 5.75
C PRO A 183 -6.30 5.23 4.65
N ALA A 184 -6.06 6.11 3.67
CA ALA A 184 -6.75 6.08 2.39
C ALA A 184 -6.23 4.93 1.51
N VAL A 185 -6.93 4.61 0.43
CA VAL A 185 -6.57 3.49 -0.45
C VAL A 185 -5.15 3.62 -1.02
N ASN A 186 -4.72 4.80 -1.47
CA ASN A 186 -3.37 4.99 -2.00
C ASN A 186 -2.31 4.92 -0.90
N GLU A 187 -2.65 5.23 0.35
CA GLU A 187 -1.73 5.03 1.48
C GLU A 187 -1.55 3.52 1.75
N TYR A 188 -2.61 2.72 1.73
CA TYR A 188 -2.51 1.25 1.81
C TYR A 188 -1.77 0.62 0.63
N ILE A 189 -2.00 1.10 -0.60
CA ILE A 189 -1.26 0.66 -1.78
C ILE A 189 0.25 0.86 -1.57
N ARG A 190 0.66 2.04 -1.09
CA ARG A 190 2.07 2.33 -0.79
C ARG A 190 2.62 1.41 0.31
N MET A 191 1.82 1.08 1.33
CA MET A 191 2.19 0.10 2.35
C MET A 191 2.38 -1.32 1.79
N GLY A 192 1.51 -1.75 0.86
CA GLY A 192 1.63 -3.04 0.18
C GLY A 192 2.90 -3.14 -0.66
N MET A 193 3.24 -2.07 -1.38
CA MET A 193 4.49 -1.96 -2.16
C MET A 193 5.72 -1.95 -1.26
N GLY A 194 5.64 -1.27 -0.11
CA GLY A 194 6.72 -1.16 0.87
C GLY A 194 6.88 -2.37 1.79
N ALA A 195 6.06 -3.41 1.65
CA ALA A 195 6.01 -4.54 2.58
C ALA A 195 7.37 -5.25 2.75
N ASN A 196 8.18 -5.29 1.69
CA ASN A 196 9.50 -5.93 1.70
C ASN A 196 10.59 -5.07 2.37
N ALA A 197 10.33 -3.78 2.65
CA ALA A 197 11.27 -2.88 3.32
C ALA A 197 11.01 -2.71 4.82
N ILE A 198 9.90 -3.25 5.33
CA ILE A 198 9.52 -3.14 6.73
C ILE A 198 9.61 -4.51 7.44
N PRO A 199 9.82 -4.53 8.76
CA PRO A 199 9.82 -5.78 9.53
C PRO A 199 8.49 -6.54 9.42
N ASN A 200 8.54 -7.87 9.54
CA ASN A 200 7.38 -8.76 9.41
C ASN A 200 6.21 -8.34 10.31
N GLU A 201 6.47 -7.87 11.53
CA GLU A 201 5.43 -7.44 12.46
C GLU A 201 4.60 -6.25 11.92
N ALA A 202 5.26 -5.38 11.15
CA ALA A 202 4.67 -4.17 10.58
C ALA A 202 3.96 -4.44 9.24
N GLN A 203 4.21 -5.58 8.61
CA GLN A 203 3.52 -5.98 7.38
C GLN A 203 2.01 -6.09 7.62
N LEU A 204 1.25 -5.84 6.55
CA LEU A 204 -0.21 -5.93 6.59
C LEU A 204 -0.66 -7.39 6.67
N TYR A 205 -0.17 -8.22 5.75
CA TYR A 205 -0.42 -9.66 5.76
C TYR A 205 0.79 -10.42 6.30
N VAL A 206 0.56 -11.30 7.28
CA VAL A 206 1.61 -12.12 7.94
C VAL A 206 1.32 -13.62 7.87
N GLY A 207 0.33 -14.02 7.07
CA GLY A 207 -0.02 -15.43 6.88
C GLY A 207 0.88 -16.13 5.86
N ASP A 208 0.86 -17.45 5.88
CA ASP A 208 1.51 -18.28 4.85
C ASP A 208 0.61 -18.34 3.61
N LYS A 209 1.09 -17.79 2.50
CA LYS A 209 0.33 -17.78 1.23
C LYS A 209 0.15 -19.19 0.65
N SER A 210 1.04 -20.13 0.94
CA SER A 210 0.90 -21.52 0.47
C SER A 210 -0.25 -22.26 1.16
N ALA A 211 -0.64 -21.81 2.35
CA ALA A 211 -1.77 -22.33 3.11
C ALA A 211 -3.13 -21.72 2.69
N LEU A 212 -3.14 -20.78 1.75
CA LEU A 212 -4.38 -20.24 1.20
C LEU A 212 -5.15 -21.34 0.45
N THR A 213 -6.46 -21.35 0.61
CA THR A 213 -7.38 -22.21 -0.14
C THR A 213 -8.45 -21.35 -0.78
N LEU A 214 -8.97 -21.75 -1.94
CA LEU A 214 -10.01 -20.99 -2.63
C LEU A 214 -11.30 -20.91 -1.77
N ASP A 215 -11.63 -22.01 -1.10
CA ASP A 215 -12.72 -22.07 -0.14
C ASP A 215 -12.41 -21.20 1.10
N GLY A 216 -13.29 -20.26 1.41
CA GLY A 216 -13.10 -19.30 2.50
C GLY A 216 -12.14 -18.14 2.22
N TYR A 217 -11.54 -18.04 1.03
CA TYR A 217 -10.74 -16.86 0.67
C TYR A 217 -11.63 -15.61 0.43
N PRO A 218 -11.22 -14.40 0.87
CA PRO A 218 -10.12 -14.10 1.80
C PRO A 218 -10.55 -14.18 3.28
N SER A 219 -11.82 -14.48 3.55
CA SER A 219 -12.49 -14.36 4.86
C SER A 219 -11.78 -15.13 5.99
N SER A 220 -11.36 -16.37 5.73
CA SER A 220 -10.68 -17.23 6.70
C SER A 220 -9.30 -16.70 7.11
N PHE A 221 -8.76 -15.74 6.36
CA PHE A 221 -7.40 -15.21 6.54
C PHE A 221 -7.38 -13.77 7.05
N ILE A 222 -8.53 -13.20 7.42
CA ILE A 222 -8.63 -11.84 7.95
C ILE A 222 -7.78 -11.66 9.22
N SER A 223 -7.72 -12.66 10.11
CA SER A 223 -6.89 -12.62 11.32
C SER A 223 -5.39 -12.44 11.03
N ASN A 224 -4.95 -12.96 9.89
CA ASN A 224 -3.59 -12.83 9.37
C ASN A 224 -3.38 -11.53 8.57
N GLY A 225 -4.41 -10.69 8.46
CA GLY A 225 -4.34 -9.41 7.75
C GLY A 225 -4.65 -9.52 6.26
N ALA A 226 -5.54 -10.42 5.83
CA ALA A 226 -5.85 -10.53 4.40
C ALA A 226 -6.60 -9.32 3.84
N LEU A 227 -7.47 -8.70 4.66
CA LEU A 227 -8.45 -7.71 4.21
C LEU A 227 -8.47 -6.49 5.14
N TYR A 228 -8.39 -5.30 4.54
CA TYR A 228 -8.40 -4.01 5.22
C TYR A 228 -9.51 -3.10 4.68
N HIS A 229 -10.04 -2.26 5.56
CA HIS A 229 -10.95 -1.19 5.17
C HIS A 229 -10.18 0.12 5.02
N THR A 230 -10.50 0.88 3.98
CA THR A 230 -9.87 2.16 3.70
C THR A 230 -10.71 3.33 4.21
N SER A 231 -10.11 4.49 4.41
CA SER A 231 -10.85 5.73 4.68
C SER A 231 -11.45 6.35 3.41
N THR A 232 -11.08 5.84 2.23
CA THR A 232 -11.62 6.23 0.93
C THR A 232 -13.03 5.67 0.83
N TYR A 233 -14.02 6.52 1.10
CA TYR A 233 -15.40 6.09 1.24
C TYR A 233 -16.22 6.31 -0.05
N GLY A 234 -16.93 5.26 -0.47
CA GLY A 234 -18.05 5.37 -1.41
C GLY A 234 -17.74 5.15 -2.89
N GLY A 235 -17.24 3.96 -3.20
CA GLY A 235 -17.01 3.47 -4.56
C GLY A 235 -16.08 2.26 -4.54
N ALA A 236 -15.48 1.99 -5.68
CA ALA A 236 -14.61 0.84 -5.98
C ALA A 236 -13.26 0.77 -5.20
N LYS A 237 -13.15 1.42 -4.04
CA LYS A 237 -11.88 1.57 -3.28
C LYS A 237 -12.03 1.46 -1.75
N VAL A 238 -13.16 0.96 -1.27
CA VAL A 238 -13.46 0.84 0.16
C VAL A 238 -12.67 -0.31 0.80
N THR A 239 -12.35 -1.34 0.02
CA THR A 239 -11.68 -2.55 0.48
C THR A 239 -10.27 -2.66 -0.11
N PHE A 240 -9.30 -3.06 0.71
CA PHE A 240 -7.91 -3.35 0.30
C PHE A 240 -7.52 -4.79 0.66
N TRP A 241 -7.06 -5.57 -0.31
CA TRP A 241 -6.55 -6.93 -0.13
C TRP A 241 -5.04 -6.90 0.08
N ALA A 242 -4.63 -6.82 1.34
CA ALA A 242 -3.21 -6.83 1.69
C ALA A 242 -2.52 -8.15 1.33
N VAL A 243 -3.24 -9.28 1.36
CA VAL A 243 -2.72 -10.57 0.90
C VAL A 243 -2.36 -10.55 -0.60
N GLU A 244 -3.02 -9.70 -1.39
CA GLU A 244 -2.82 -9.50 -2.83
C GLU A 244 -1.85 -8.34 -3.14
N LYS A 245 -1.16 -7.80 -2.13
CA LYS A 245 -0.12 -6.75 -2.27
C LYS A 245 -0.50 -5.48 -3.06
N GLY A 246 -1.77 -5.17 -3.23
CA GLY A 246 -2.15 -3.98 -3.99
C GLY A 246 -3.57 -3.95 -4.51
N SER A 247 -4.27 -5.09 -4.52
CA SER A 247 -5.65 -5.15 -5.01
C SER A 247 -6.63 -4.43 -4.10
N TYR A 248 -7.60 -3.76 -4.70
CA TYR A 248 -8.61 -2.96 -4.02
C TYR A 248 -9.88 -2.87 -4.88
N GLY A 249 -11.00 -2.65 -4.21
CA GLY A 249 -12.31 -2.76 -4.85
C GLY A 249 -13.42 -2.21 -3.97
N ASP A 250 -14.65 -2.37 -4.46
CA ASP A 250 -15.87 -1.96 -3.76
C ASP A 250 -16.00 -2.65 -2.38
N GLN A 251 -16.93 -2.12 -1.59
CA GLN A 251 -17.32 -2.70 -0.33
C GLN A 251 -17.97 -4.06 -0.57
N MET A 252 -17.33 -5.13 -0.10
CA MET A 252 -17.92 -6.47 -0.19
C MET A 252 -18.73 -6.74 1.08
N SER A 253 -20.04 -6.57 1.01
CA SER A 253 -20.97 -6.87 2.13
C SER A 253 -20.99 -8.35 2.53
N THR A 254 -20.41 -9.24 1.71
CA THR A 254 -20.47 -10.69 1.84
C THR A 254 -19.27 -11.32 2.59
N TYR A 255 -18.14 -10.64 2.78
CA TYR A 255 -17.01 -11.24 3.49
C TYR A 255 -17.15 -11.16 5.00
N ASN A 256 -17.22 -12.32 5.66
CA ASN A 256 -17.14 -12.51 7.10
C ASN A 256 -18.03 -11.56 7.94
N GLY A 257 -19.25 -11.27 7.47
CA GLY A 257 -20.17 -10.35 8.15
C GLY A 257 -19.71 -8.88 8.16
N GLY A 258 -18.94 -8.46 7.14
CA GLY A 258 -18.46 -7.08 7.00
C GLY A 258 -17.30 -6.74 7.93
N ARG A 259 -16.46 -7.71 8.30
CA ARG A 259 -15.32 -7.50 9.21
C ARG A 259 -14.04 -7.21 8.44
N TYR A 260 -13.31 -6.18 8.87
CA TYR A 260 -12.06 -5.76 8.23
C TYR A 260 -10.99 -5.42 9.27
N MET A 261 -9.73 -5.60 8.88
CA MET A 261 -8.60 -5.08 9.64
C MET A 261 -8.40 -3.58 9.37
N ILE A 262 -7.78 -2.88 10.32
CA ILE A 262 -7.27 -1.51 10.15
C ILE A 262 -5.83 -1.47 10.61
N ARG A 263 -4.92 -0.83 9.85
CA ARG A 263 -3.56 -0.51 10.31
C ARG A 263 -3.44 1.00 10.40
N CYS A 264 -3.30 1.52 11.62
CA CYS A 264 -3.25 2.96 11.81
C CYS A 264 -1.91 3.53 11.34
N ILE A 265 -1.97 4.66 10.63
CA ILE A 265 -0.80 5.42 10.21
C ILE A 265 -0.85 6.83 10.79
N ARG A 266 0.27 7.54 10.72
CA ARG A 266 0.39 8.94 11.09
C ARG A 266 1.25 9.69 10.09
N ILE A 267 0.97 10.97 9.91
CA ILE A 267 1.82 11.87 9.12
C ILE A 267 3.17 12.01 9.82
N LEU A 268 4.22 12.03 9.00
CA LEU A 268 5.59 12.35 9.37
C LEU A 268 5.95 13.63 8.60
N PRO A 269 5.81 14.81 9.23
CA PRO A 269 6.05 16.07 8.54
C PRO A 269 7.54 16.24 8.22
N ASP A 270 7.81 16.95 7.13
CA ASP A 270 9.15 17.40 6.69
C ASP A 270 9.84 18.31 7.72
N ASP A 271 9.05 18.92 8.60
CA ASP A 271 9.49 19.62 9.79
C ASP A 271 8.75 19.06 11.00
N VAL A 272 9.49 18.48 11.95
CA VAL A 272 8.92 17.81 13.13
C VAL A 272 8.19 18.77 14.06
N ASP A 273 8.52 20.07 14.02
CA ASP A 273 7.85 21.14 14.77
C ASP A 273 6.49 21.56 14.15
N ALA A 274 6.18 21.06 12.94
CA ALA A 274 4.92 21.34 12.25
C ALA A 274 3.70 20.55 12.77
N GLU A 275 3.78 19.89 13.95
CA GLU A 275 2.58 19.40 14.68
C GLU A 275 1.69 20.55 15.25
N SER A 276 1.64 21.70 14.56
CA SER A 276 0.97 22.93 14.96
C SER A 276 -0.37 23.19 14.24
N GLY A 277 -0.87 22.22 13.46
CA GLY A 277 -2.22 22.23 12.89
C GLY A 277 -2.30 22.36 11.37
N ASP A 278 -1.17 22.53 10.66
CA ASP A 278 -1.11 22.50 9.19
C ASP A 278 -0.76 21.09 8.69
N TRP A 279 -1.74 20.19 8.74
CA TRP A 279 -1.54 18.78 8.40
C TRP A 279 -1.41 18.60 6.87
N LYS A 280 -0.18 18.39 6.43
CA LYS A 280 0.14 18.09 5.02
C LYS A 280 -0.27 16.66 4.63
N VAL A 281 -0.64 16.48 3.36
CA VAL A 281 -0.85 15.16 2.76
C VAL A 281 0.50 14.49 2.53
N SER A 282 0.59 13.18 2.79
CA SER A 282 1.82 12.42 2.55
C SER A 282 2.20 12.41 1.07
N ALA A 283 3.47 12.72 0.80
CA ALA A 283 4.01 12.81 -0.54
C ALA A 283 3.93 11.46 -1.28
N ALA A 284 3.80 11.55 -2.61
CA ALA A 284 3.90 10.38 -3.48
C ALA A 284 5.29 9.73 -3.35
N ILE A 285 5.33 8.43 -3.64
CA ILE A 285 6.56 7.62 -3.64
C ILE A 285 7.46 7.87 -4.85
N TYR A 286 7.02 8.73 -5.77
CA TYR A 286 7.74 9.11 -6.98
C TYR A 286 7.67 10.62 -7.18
N GLN A 287 8.64 11.17 -7.92
CA GLN A 287 8.52 12.45 -8.57
C GLN A 287 8.03 12.23 -10.00
N GLU A 288 6.96 12.92 -10.37
CA GLU A 288 6.47 12.89 -11.74
C GLU A 288 7.26 13.85 -12.62
N LYS A 289 7.81 13.33 -13.71
CA LYS A 289 8.59 14.05 -14.70
C LYS A 289 8.08 13.75 -16.11
N VAL A 290 8.58 14.50 -17.08
CA VAL A 290 8.30 14.32 -18.51
C VAL A 290 9.62 14.17 -19.25
N THR A 291 9.76 13.11 -20.06
CA THR A 291 10.96 12.88 -20.89
C THR A 291 11.00 13.88 -22.06
N SER A 292 12.15 13.97 -22.75
CA SER A 292 12.27 14.76 -23.99
C SER A 292 11.29 14.31 -25.09
N ASN A 293 10.95 13.03 -25.09
CA ASN A 293 9.92 12.45 -25.95
C ASN A 293 8.51 12.67 -25.43
N GLU A 294 8.28 13.44 -24.36
CA GLU A 294 6.97 13.73 -23.74
C GLU A 294 6.27 12.52 -23.09
N ASN A 295 7.01 11.49 -22.70
CA ASN A 295 6.47 10.40 -21.89
C ASN A 295 6.40 10.82 -20.43
N TYR A 296 5.41 10.32 -19.69
CA TYR A 296 5.47 10.36 -18.23
C TYR A 296 6.62 9.49 -17.74
N LEU A 297 7.44 10.07 -16.86
CA LEU A 297 8.50 9.38 -16.13
C LEU A 297 8.20 9.49 -14.63
N PHE A 298 8.24 8.36 -13.95
CA PHE A 298 8.14 8.27 -12.50
C PHE A 298 9.55 8.04 -11.94
N ASP A 299 10.14 9.04 -11.27
CA ASP A 299 11.47 8.94 -10.65
C ASP A 299 11.30 8.57 -9.17
N PHE A 300 11.78 7.38 -8.79
CA PHE A 300 11.63 6.84 -7.43
C PHE A 300 12.86 7.10 -6.55
N ARG A 301 13.97 7.61 -7.12
CA ARG A 301 15.22 7.81 -6.40
C ARG A 301 15.05 8.80 -5.23
N GLY A 302 15.75 8.53 -4.13
CA GLY A 302 15.72 9.37 -2.93
C GLY A 302 14.37 9.43 -2.22
N ARG A 303 13.44 8.50 -2.50
CA ARG A 303 12.11 8.44 -1.85
C ARG A 303 11.87 7.15 -1.08
N LEU A 304 12.38 6.02 -1.57
CA LEU A 304 12.10 4.68 -1.07
C LEU A 304 13.39 3.99 -0.63
N THR A 305 13.29 3.10 0.37
CA THR A 305 14.44 2.32 0.84
C THR A 305 15.04 1.46 -0.28
N PRO A 306 16.39 1.30 -0.38
CA PRO A 306 17.07 0.55 -1.43
C PRO A 306 16.61 -0.91 -1.61
N SER A 307 16.09 -1.55 -0.56
CA SER A 307 15.58 -2.94 -0.63
C SER A 307 14.34 -3.10 -1.51
N LEU A 308 13.66 -2.00 -1.84
CA LEU A 308 12.51 -1.98 -2.76
C LEU A 308 12.91 -1.87 -4.23
N PHE A 309 14.21 -1.80 -4.52
CA PHE A 309 14.73 -1.68 -5.87
C PHE A 309 15.38 -2.98 -6.33
N ARG A 310 15.18 -3.32 -7.60
CA ARG A 310 16.00 -4.32 -8.30
C ARG A 310 17.25 -3.65 -8.86
N GLN A 311 18.35 -4.40 -8.85
CA GLN A 311 19.67 -3.87 -9.22
C GLN A 311 19.89 -3.79 -10.75
N VAL A 312 19.08 -4.52 -11.52
CA VAL A 312 19.27 -4.67 -12.96
C VAL A 312 18.09 -4.06 -13.71
N ARG A 313 18.42 -3.15 -14.63
CA ARG A 313 17.49 -2.61 -15.62
C ARG A 313 16.98 -3.74 -16.50
N ASN A 314 15.67 -3.80 -16.69
CA ASN A 314 15.03 -4.75 -17.59
C ASN A 314 15.11 -4.19 -19.01
N THR A 315 16.08 -4.68 -19.78
CA THR A 315 16.36 -4.29 -21.16
C THR A 315 15.95 -5.36 -22.17
N ALA A 316 15.32 -6.44 -21.72
CA ALA A 316 15.02 -7.60 -22.57
C ALA A 316 13.58 -7.54 -23.11
N PRO A 317 13.35 -7.02 -24.33
CA PRO A 317 12.02 -6.98 -24.93
C PRO A 317 11.45 -8.37 -25.25
N TYR A 318 12.23 -9.46 -25.12
CA TYR A 318 11.84 -10.81 -25.56
C TYR A 318 11.80 -11.87 -24.45
N ASN A 319 12.38 -11.61 -23.26
CA ASN A 319 12.39 -12.60 -22.17
C ASN A 319 11.41 -12.17 -21.08
N PHE A 320 10.16 -12.58 -21.25
CA PHE A 320 9.17 -12.50 -20.19
C PHE A 320 9.42 -13.64 -19.19
N LEU A 321 10.21 -13.36 -18.15
CA LEU A 321 10.42 -14.33 -17.07
C LEU A 321 9.24 -14.27 -16.11
N GLN A 322 8.60 -15.43 -15.94
CA GLN A 322 7.56 -15.66 -14.95
C GLN A 322 8.06 -15.24 -13.56
N HIS A 323 7.24 -14.50 -12.83
CA HIS A 323 7.52 -14.07 -11.47
C HIS A 323 6.22 -13.76 -10.72
N ASP A 324 6.30 -13.80 -9.40
CA ASP A 324 5.19 -13.52 -8.50
C ASP A 324 5.36 -12.18 -7.77
N GLU A 325 4.41 -11.86 -6.89
CA GLU A 325 4.38 -10.61 -6.13
C GLU A 325 5.48 -10.47 -5.05
N ASP A 326 6.22 -11.54 -4.77
CA ASP A 326 7.31 -11.59 -3.79
C ASP A 326 8.71 -11.61 -4.46
N ASP A 327 8.80 -11.95 -5.75
CA ASP A 327 10.03 -11.98 -6.55
C ASP A 327 10.70 -10.60 -6.71
N GLU A 328 12.03 -10.60 -6.90
CA GLU A 328 12.82 -9.38 -7.15
C GLU A 328 12.38 -8.62 -8.42
N ARG A 329 11.85 -9.32 -9.43
CA ARG A 329 11.33 -8.70 -10.66
C ARG A 329 10.09 -7.84 -10.42
N ASN A 330 9.38 -8.05 -9.31
CA ASN A 330 8.27 -7.21 -8.87
C ASN A 330 8.72 -6.01 -8.01
N ARG A 331 10.00 -5.65 -8.04
CA ARG A 331 10.54 -4.44 -7.38
C ARG A 331 10.65 -3.27 -8.36
N PHE A 332 10.75 -2.05 -7.82
CA PHE A 332 10.97 -0.87 -8.64
C PHE A 332 12.34 -0.90 -9.29
N TYR A 333 12.47 -0.24 -10.44
CA TYR A 333 13.75 0.31 -10.89
C TYR A 333 13.82 1.79 -10.48
N ASP A 334 14.95 2.45 -10.71
CA ASP A 334 15.15 3.88 -10.38
C ASP A 334 14.09 4.80 -11.00
N GLY A 335 13.62 4.45 -12.20
CA GLY A 335 12.49 5.13 -12.81
C GLY A 335 11.71 4.29 -13.81
N LEU A 336 10.45 4.67 -14.00
CA LEU A 336 9.50 4.02 -14.90
C LEU A 336 9.01 5.01 -15.96
N VAL A 337 9.13 4.65 -17.23
CA VAL A 337 8.59 5.42 -18.35
C VAL A 337 7.31 4.76 -18.84
N LEU A 338 6.24 5.56 -18.97
CA LEU A 338 4.94 5.13 -19.45
C LEU A 338 4.78 5.41 -20.95
N ALA A 339 4.31 4.42 -21.70
CA ALA A 339 3.97 4.58 -23.10
C ALA A 339 2.91 5.65 -23.31
N LYS A 340 3.08 6.50 -24.34
CA LYS A 340 2.10 7.54 -24.70
C LYS A 340 0.74 6.93 -25.01
N ASN A 341 0.75 5.85 -25.77
CA ASN A 341 -0.45 5.22 -26.27
C ASN A 341 -0.59 3.79 -25.76
N TYR A 342 -1.83 3.33 -25.71
CA TYR A 342 -2.10 1.90 -25.70
C TYR A 342 -1.66 1.28 -27.02
N MET A 343 -1.34 -0.02 -27.00
CA MET A 343 -1.13 -0.78 -28.23
C MET A 343 -2.34 -0.62 -29.17
N SER A 344 -2.08 -0.27 -30.44
CA SER A 344 -3.10 0.05 -31.45
C SER A 344 -4.05 -1.11 -31.74
N ASN A 345 -3.55 -2.34 -31.63
CA ASN A 345 -4.36 -3.54 -31.56
C ASN A 345 -4.49 -3.90 -30.08
N GLY A 346 -5.65 -3.62 -29.48
CA GLY A 346 -5.98 -4.28 -28.22
C GLY A 346 -5.79 -5.78 -28.38
N TRP A 347 -5.30 -6.46 -27.35
CA TRP A 347 -5.22 -7.93 -27.39
C TRP A 347 -6.65 -8.45 -27.22
N SER A 348 -7.41 -8.49 -28.31
CA SER A 348 -8.72 -9.12 -28.35
C SER A 348 -8.54 -10.62 -28.48
N THR A 349 -9.27 -11.37 -27.67
CA THR A 349 -9.42 -12.84 -27.74
C THR A 349 -10.00 -13.35 -29.07
N TRP A 350 -10.29 -12.46 -30.03
CA TRP A 350 -10.57 -12.79 -31.42
C TRP A 350 -9.28 -13.05 -32.22
N GLY A 351 -8.41 -13.90 -31.69
CA GLY A 351 -7.36 -14.53 -32.45
C GLY A 351 -7.89 -15.86 -33.00
N ALA A 352 -8.76 -15.84 -34.00
CA ALA A 352 -8.73 -16.94 -34.95
C ALA A 352 -7.32 -16.89 -35.56
N VAL A 353 -6.50 -17.90 -35.29
CA VAL A 353 -5.21 -18.06 -35.98
C VAL A 353 -5.56 -18.41 -37.43
N TYR A 354 -5.65 -17.40 -38.30
CA TYR A 354 -5.74 -17.65 -39.73
C TYR A 354 -4.38 -18.15 -40.19
N LYS A 355 -4.31 -19.44 -40.52
CA LYS A 355 -3.17 -19.99 -41.27
C LYS A 355 -3.50 -19.78 -42.74
N GLU A 356 -2.81 -18.86 -43.41
CA GLU A 356 -2.83 -18.84 -44.87
C GLU A 356 -2.23 -20.16 -45.37
N VAL A 357 -3.07 -21.01 -45.94
CA VAL A 357 -2.65 -22.14 -46.76
C VAL A 357 -3.27 -21.89 -48.12
N ASP A 358 -2.43 -21.62 -49.11
CA ASP A 358 -2.78 -21.52 -50.54
C ASP A 358 -3.90 -20.52 -50.90
N GLY A 359 -3.90 -19.32 -50.29
CA GLY A 359 -4.68 -18.18 -50.77
C GLY A 359 -6.19 -18.24 -50.52
N GLU A 360 -6.68 -19.20 -49.74
CA GLU A 360 -8.05 -19.21 -49.22
C GLU A 360 -8.05 -19.09 -47.69
N ASN A 361 -8.87 -18.17 -47.17
CA ASN A 361 -9.11 -18.02 -45.73
C ASN A 361 -9.95 -19.21 -45.23
N VAL A 362 -9.30 -20.29 -44.81
CA VAL A 362 -9.99 -21.42 -44.16
C VAL A 362 -10.19 -21.11 -42.68
N VAL A 363 -11.45 -21.05 -42.24
CA VAL A 363 -11.82 -20.99 -40.82
C VAL A 363 -11.63 -22.39 -40.24
N ASN A 364 -10.69 -22.58 -39.32
CA ASN A 364 -10.67 -23.81 -38.52
C ASN A 364 -11.86 -23.80 -37.57
N GLU A 365 -12.79 -24.75 -37.74
CA GLU A 365 -13.90 -24.98 -36.79
C GLU A 365 -13.42 -25.50 -35.42
N GLU A 366 -12.13 -25.82 -35.27
CA GLU A 366 -11.47 -25.97 -33.96
C GLU A 366 -10.81 -24.65 -33.54
N SER A 367 -11.60 -23.59 -33.37
CA SER A 367 -11.12 -22.38 -32.70
C SER A 367 -11.05 -22.66 -31.19
N GLU A 368 -9.85 -22.99 -30.68
CA GLU A 368 -9.60 -22.88 -29.25
C GLU A 368 -9.76 -21.41 -28.86
N ILE A 369 -10.92 -21.08 -28.30
CA ILE A 369 -11.20 -19.78 -27.68
C ILE A 369 -10.18 -19.61 -26.54
N TYR A 370 -9.18 -18.74 -26.74
CA TYR A 370 -8.26 -18.39 -25.67
C TYR A 370 -9.01 -17.53 -24.65
N ASN A 371 -9.43 -18.14 -23.53
CA ASN A 371 -9.89 -17.38 -22.38
C ASN A 371 -8.73 -16.51 -21.88
N THR A 372 -9.01 -15.29 -21.44
CA THR A 372 -8.09 -14.29 -20.84
C THR A 372 -6.99 -14.88 -19.96
N LEU A 373 -7.34 -15.87 -19.14
CA LEU A 373 -6.39 -16.59 -18.28
C LEU A 373 -5.32 -17.31 -19.08
N LYS A 374 -5.65 -17.94 -20.22
CA LYS A 374 -4.64 -18.50 -21.14
C LYS A 374 -3.72 -17.43 -21.72
N ILE A 375 -4.14 -16.16 -21.89
CA ILE A 375 -3.24 -15.07 -22.34
C ILE A 375 -2.27 -14.69 -21.22
N LEU A 376 -2.75 -14.51 -19.99
CA LEU A 376 -1.88 -14.22 -18.82
C LEU A 376 -0.98 -15.42 -18.46
N GLN A 377 -1.48 -16.64 -18.63
CA GLN A 377 -0.73 -17.89 -18.52
C GLN A 377 0.27 -18.04 -19.68
N ASN A 378 -0.07 -17.68 -20.92
CA ASN A 378 0.86 -17.70 -22.07
C ASN A 378 1.92 -16.60 -21.99
N ILE A 379 1.57 -15.44 -21.45
CA ILE A 379 2.52 -14.39 -21.07
C ILE A 379 3.56 -14.98 -20.08
N GLY A 380 3.12 -15.82 -19.14
CA GLY A 380 4.01 -16.58 -18.25
C GLY A 380 4.72 -17.80 -18.87
N ASN A 381 4.07 -18.54 -19.77
CA ASN A 381 4.50 -19.86 -20.26
C ASN A 381 5.27 -19.82 -21.59
N ASN A 382 4.93 -18.92 -22.51
CA ASN A 382 5.54 -18.80 -23.85
C ASN A 382 6.54 -17.63 -23.97
N GLN A 383 6.79 -16.90 -22.87
CA GLN A 383 7.76 -15.79 -22.78
C GLN A 383 7.52 -14.62 -23.77
N SER A 384 6.39 -14.57 -24.46
CA SER A 384 6.10 -13.58 -25.48
C SER A 384 5.65 -12.27 -24.85
N ASN A 385 6.55 -11.30 -24.78
CA ASN A 385 6.23 -9.94 -24.34
C ASN A 385 5.24 -9.26 -25.32
N PRO A 386 4.03 -8.89 -24.87
CA PRO A 386 3.02 -8.29 -25.75
C PRO A 386 3.38 -6.86 -26.19
N CYS A 387 4.38 -6.24 -25.57
CA CYS A 387 4.94 -4.96 -25.95
C CYS A 387 6.19 -5.08 -26.84
N ALA A 388 6.60 -6.29 -27.25
CA ALA A 388 7.84 -6.49 -28.01
C ALA A 388 7.89 -5.71 -29.33
N SER A 389 6.74 -5.48 -29.97
CA SER A 389 6.64 -4.69 -31.21
C SER A 389 6.33 -3.20 -30.98
N TYR A 390 6.10 -2.79 -29.73
CA TYR A 390 5.84 -1.39 -29.40
C TYR A 390 7.12 -0.58 -29.56
N HIS A 391 7.00 0.56 -30.22
CA HIS A 391 8.09 1.50 -30.38
C HIS A 391 7.52 2.92 -30.44
N GLU A 392 8.30 3.87 -29.96
CA GLU A 392 7.99 5.30 -30.08
C GLU A 392 9.05 5.98 -30.95
N ALA A 393 8.64 7.06 -31.63
CA ALA A 393 9.55 7.80 -32.49
C ALA A 393 10.72 8.37 -31.67
N GLY A 394 11.94 8.23 -32.19
CA GLY A 394 13.16 8.70 -31.51
C GLY A 394 13.75 7.69 -30.52
N GLU A 395 13.17 6.50 -30.37
CA GLU A 395 13.72 5.43 -29.53
C GLU A 395 14.34 4.30 -30.35
N PRO A 396 15.32 3.57 -29.79
CA PRO A 396 15.82 2.34 -30.42
C PRO A 396 14.72 1.27 -30.46
N ALA A 397 14.76 0.42 -31.50
CA ALA A 397 13.76 -0.64 -31.70
C ALA A 397 13.66 -1.63 -30.52
N ASN A 398 14.69 -1.72 -29.68
CA ASN A 398 14.76 -2.56 -28.48
C ASN A 398 14.75 -1.74 -27.17
N ALA A 399 14.00 -0.63 -27.12
CA ALA A 399 13.92 0.24 -25.94
C ALA A 399 13.48 -0.47 -24.63
N GLY A 400 12.99 -1.72 -24.73
CA GLY A 400 12.68 -2.57 -23.57
C GLY A 400 11.23 -2.45 -23.11
N TRP A 401 10.33 -2.01 -23.99
CA TRP A 401 8.89 -1.92 -23.70
C TRP A 401 8.33 -3.27 -23.30
N ARG A 402 7.61 -3.31 -22.17
CA ARG A 402 7.05 -4.50 -21.55
C ARG A 402 5.74 -4.19 -20.82
N LEU A 403 5.06 -5.22 -20.35
CA LEU A 403 4.00 -5.05 -19.37
C LEU A 403 4.56 -4.53 -18.04
N PRO A 404 3.80 -3.69 -17.31
CA PRO A 404 4.15 -3.32 -15.96
C PRO A 404 4.13 -4.56 -15.06
N ASN A 405 4.99 -4.60 -14.05
CA ASN A 405 4.84 -5.52 -12.92
C ASN A 405 3.77 -5.00 -11.94
N LEU A 406 3.51 -5.72 -10.85
CA LEU A 406 2.47 -5.37 -9.90
C LEU A 406 2.71 -4.00 -9.26
N VAL A 407 3.94 -3.73 -8.80
CA VAL A 407 4.26 -2.45 -8.14
C VAL A 407 4.24 -1.27 -9.12
N GLU A 408 4.57 -1.49 -10.39
CA GLU A 408 4.44 -0.47 -11.43
C GLU A 408 2.97 -0.25 -11.77
N MET A 409 2.16 -1.32 -11.82
CA MET A 409 0.72 -1.21 -12.07
C MET A 409 0.02 -0.45 -10.95
N THR A 410 0.40 -0.64 -9.69
CA THR A 410 -0.18 0.14 -8.57
C THR A 410 0.17 1.62 -8.64
N VAL A 411 1.34 2.02 -9.16
CA VAL A 411 1.65 3.43 -9.46
C VAL A 411 0.65 4.00 -10.45
N LEU A 412 0.39 3.30 -11.56
CA LEU A 412 -0.58 3.73 -12.57
C LEU A 412 -2.01 3.76 -12.00
N ALA A 413 -2.39 2.76 -11.21
CA ALA A 413 -3.72 2.62 -10.62
C ALA A 413 -4.03 3.70 -9.58
N SER A 414 -3.01 4.16 -8.83
CA SER A 414 -3.13 5.22 -7.83
C SER A 414 -3.66 6.54 -8.40
N ASN A 415 -3.48 6.77 -9.71
CA ASN A 415 -4.10 7.85 -10.46
C ASN A 415 -4.68 7.31 -11.80
N TYR A 416 -5.68 6.43 -11.66
CA TYR A 416 -6.38 5.81 -12.78
C TYR A 416 -6.83 6.81 -13.84
N ASP A 417 -7.40 7.96 -13.45
CA ASP A 417 -7.97 8.93 -14.39
C ASP A 417 -6.90 9.53 -15.32
N LYS A 418 -5.68 9.73 -14.80
CA LYS A 418 -4.56 10.29 -15.56
C LYS A 418 -3.86 9.24 -16.42
N TYR A 419 -3.60 8.05 -15.87
CA TYR A 419 -2.72 7.07 -16.51
C TYR A 419 -3.45 5.94 -17.23
N ILE A 420 -4.69 5.65 -16.86
CA ILE A 420 -5.41 4.46 -17.32
C ILE A 420 -6.70 4.82 -18.07
N ALA A 421 -7.47 5.82 -17.64
CA ALA A 421 -8.82 6.11 -18.16
C ALA A 421 -8.90 6.42 -19.68
N GLY A 422 -7.76 6.70 -20.33
CA GLY A 422 -7.65 6.79 -21.80
C GLY A 422 -7.82 5.48 -22.56
N MET A 423 -8.12 4.36 -21.89
CA MET A 423 -8.31 3.04 -22.51
C MET A 423 -9.43 3.04 -23.58
N PRO A 424 -9.26 2.35 -24.73
CA PRO A 424 -10.17 2.40 -25.89
C PRO A 424 -11.65 2.04 -25.64
N ASN A 425 -12.00 1.37 -24.54
CA ASN A 425 -13.39 1.12 -24.10
C ASN A 425 -13.58 1.59 -22.66
N ARG A 426 -13.63 2.92 -22.48
CA ARG A 426 -13.76 3.62 -21.19
C ARG A 426 -14.89 3.02 -20.33
N GLY A 427 -14.55 2.09 -19.44
CA GLY A 427 -15.46 1.45 -18.48
C GLY A 427 -15.66 -0.07 -18.60
N GLN A 428 -15.06 -0.76 -19.59
CA GLN A 428 -15.22 -2.21 -19.78
C GLN A 428 -13.92 -2.97 -20.12
N GLY A 429 -12.76 -2.31 -20.08
CA GLY A 429 -11.48 -2.92 -20.40
C GLY A 429 -10.60 -3.19 -19.18
N ASN A 430 -9.66 -4.11 -19.33
CA ASN A 430 -8.74 -4.53 -18.28
C ASN A 430 -7.29 -4.24 -18.68
N LEU A 431 -6.53 -3.61 -17.81
CA LEU A 431 -5.10 -3.40 -17.98
C LEU A 431 -4.37 -4.50 -17.20
N PRO A 432 -3.68 -5.45 -17.87
CA PRO A 432 -2.99 -6.53 -17.17
C PRO A 432 -1.58 -6.09 -16.70
N CYS A 433 -1.04 -6.80 -15.72
CA CYS A 433 0.38 -6.78 -15.39
C CYS A 433 1.07 -8.12 -15.68
N CYS A 434 2.40 -8.13 -15.59
CA CYS A 434 3.23 -9.31 -15.80
C CYS A 434 3.38 -10.22 -14.57
N THR A 435 2.95 -9.75 -13.42
CA THR A 435 3.12 -10.43 -12.13
C THR A 435 1.98 -11.40 -11.90
N GLN A 436 2.32 -12.53 -11.30
CA GLN A 436 1.38 -13.60 -10.97
C GLN A 436 1.19 -13.70 -9.46
N PHE A 437 0.10 -14.31 -9.01
CA PHE A 437 -0.08 -14.55 -7.58
C PHE A 437 0.68 -15.80 -7.15
N SER A 438 1.45 -15.75 -6.07
CA SER A 438 2.33 -16.85 -5.61
C SER A 438 1.57 -18.16 -5.36
N ASN A 439 0.33 -18.10 -4.88
CA ASN A 439 -0.54 -19.28 -4.77
C ASN A 439 -1.53 -19.38 -5.94
N TRP A 440 -1.04 -19.96 -7.01
CA TRP A 440 -1.72 -20.19 -8.29
C TRP A 440 -3.07 -20.93 -8.20
N THR A 441 -3.30 -21.68 -7.12
CA THR A 441 -4.55 -22.44 -6.92
C THR A 441 -5.71 -21.58 -6.40
N VAL A 442 -5.41 -20.37 -5.90
CA VAL A 442 -6.39 -19.45 -5.30
C VAL A 442 -6.64 -18.25 -6.20
N ARG A 443 -5.56 -17.69 -6.73
CA ARG A 443 -5.54 -16.58 -7.69
C ARG A 443 -4.38 -16.77 -8.65
N GLN A 444 -4.46 -16.19 -9.83
CA GLN A 444 -3.49 -16.42 -10.90
C GLN A 444 -2.82 -15.14 -11.38
N ALA A 445 -3.59 -14.07 -11.59
CA ALA A 445 -3.08 -12.86 -12.20
C ALA A 445 -3.80 -11.61 -11.69
N PHE A 446 -3.22 -10.45 -11.99
CA PHE A 446 -3.74 -9.14 -11.61
C PHE A 446 -4.05 -8.28 -12.82
N TYR A 447 -5.09 -7.45 -12.68
CA TYR A 447 -5.41 -6.42 -13.65
C TYR A 447 -6.12 -5.24 -12.99
N VAL A 448 -6.18 -4.12 -13.70
CA VAL A 448 -6.95 -2.94 -13.30
C VAL A 448 -8.13 -2.76 -14.25
N ASN A 449 -9.33 -2.57 -13.70
CA ASN A 449 -10.55 -2.27 -14.45
C ASN A 449 -11.39 -1.26 -13.66
N THR A 450 -12.16 -0.38 -14.30
CA THR A 450 -13.20 0.46 -13.65
C THR A 450 -12.84 1.01 -12.25
N ARG A 451 -11.61 1.54 -12.09
CA ARG A 451 -11.04 2.05 -10.83
C ARG A 451 -10.89 1.04 -9.68
N GLU A 452 -10.82 -0.25 -9.98
CA GLU A 452 -10.47 -1.36 -9.09
C GLU A 452 -9.17 -2.00 -9.56
N MET A 453 -8.46 -2.62 -8.63
CA MET A 453 -7.36 -3.52 -8.94
C MET A 453 -7.74 -4.91 -8.45
N VAL A 454 -7.83 -5.84 -9.38
CA VAL A 454 -8.46 -7.14 -9.19
C VAL A 454 -7.41 -8.23 -9.34
N THR A 455 -7.50 -9.22 -8.46
CA THR A 455 -6.82 -10.51 -8.63
C THR A 455 -7.85 -11.56 -9.01
N CYS A 456 -7.64 -12.27 -10.11
CA CYS A 456 -8.59 -13.28 -10.61
C CYS A 456 -8.12 -14.71 -10.37
N GLY A 457 -9.07 -15.65 -10.29
CA GLY A 457 -8.84 -17.11 -10.31
C GLY A 457 -9.45 -17.76 -11.55
N ASP A 458 -9.40 -19.09 -11.63
CA ASP A 458 -9.77 -19.90 -12.81
C ASP A 458 -11.23 -19.72 -13.29
N ASP A 459 -12.17 -19.48 -12.38
CA ASP A 459 -13.61 -19.49 -12.69
C ASP A 459 -14.12 -18.21 -13.40
N TYR A 460 -13.23 -17.26 -13.73
CA TYR A 460 -13.59 -16.06 -14.46
C TYR A 460 -13.75 -16.35 -15.97
N ASN A 461 -14.74 -17.17 -16.32
CA ASN A 461 -15.15 -17.56 -17.68
C ASN A 461 -15.84 -16.44 -18.48
N SER A 462 -15.63 -15.16 -18.14
CA SER A 462 -16.16 -14.06 -18.92
C SER A 462 -15.12 -13.61 -19.95
N HIS A 463 -15.54 -13.51 -21.21
CA HIS A 463 -14.72 -12.93 -22.28
C HIS A 463 -14.33 -11.49 -21.90
N GLN A 464 -13.10 -11.29 -21.45
CA GLN A 464 -12.63 -10.01 -20.95
C GLN A 464 -11.63 -9.42 -21.95
N ASN A 465 -11.84 -8.15 -22.33
CA ASN A 465 -10.93 -7.44 -23.23
C ASN A 465 -9.75 -6.87 -22.45
N PHE A 466 -8.52 -7.13 -22.91
CA PHE A 466 -7.31 -6.56 -22.32
C PHE A 466 -6.71 -5.51 -23.23
N TYR A 467 -6.34 -4.37 -22.64
CA TYR A 467 -5.66 -3.30 -23.36
C TYR A 467 -4.28 -3.11 -22.76
N ILE A 468 -3.28 -3.26 -23.61
CA ILE A 468 -1.88 -3.24 -23.21
C ILE A 468 -1.39 -1.80 -23.18
N ARG A 469 -0.99 -1.35 -21.99
CA ARG A 469 -0.24 -0.11 -21.77
C ARG A 469 1.19 -0.51 -21.43
N CYS A 470 2.12 -0.23 -22.34
CA CYS A 470 3.51 -0.62 -22.15
C CYS A 470 4.23 0.34 -21.21
N VAL A 471 5.22 -0.19 -20.50
CA VAL A 471 6.17 0.56 -19.70
C VAL A 471 7.59 0.09 -19.99
N ARG A 472 8.58 0.90 -19.64
CA ARG A 472 9.98 0.48 -19.63
C ARG A 472 10.72 1.18 -18.51
N ASP A 473 11.87 0.63 -18.17
CA ASP A 473 12.77 1.27 -17.21
C ASP A 473 13.38 2.52 -17.84
N ALA A 474 13.38 3.62 -17.09
CA ALA A 474 14.08 4.83 -17.48
C ALA A 474 15.59 4.57 -17.62
N THR A 475 16.23 5.32 -18.50
CA THR A 475 17.70 5.38 -18.56
C THR A 475 18.23 6.46 -17.61
N ASP A 476 19.51 6.37 -17.25
CA ASP A 476 20.16 7.38 -16.42
C ASP A 476 20.12 8.77 -17.07
N GLU A 477 20.23 8.83 -18.40
CA GLU A 477 20.12 10.06 -19.18
C GLU A 477 18.72 10.68 -19.06
N GLU A 478 17.67 9.89 -19.18
CA GLU A 478 16.30 10.37 -18.99
C GLU A 478 16.05 10.83 -17.56
N LEU A 479 16.56 10.09 -16.56
CA LEU A 479 16.46 10.47 -15.16
C LEU A 479 17.17 11.80 -14.83
N ALA A 480 18.24 12.11 -15.57
CA ALA A 480 19.00 13.35 -15.43
C ALA A 480 18.40 14.53 -16.21
N THR A 481 17.77 14.28 -17.36
CA THR A 481 17.31 15.32 -18.30
C THR A 481 15.81 15.59 -18.27
N ALA A 482 14.99 14.65 -17.78
CA ALA A 482 13.55 14.81 -17.69
C ALA A 482 13.18 15.98 -16.77
N THR A 483 12.20 16.77 -17.20
CA THR A 483 11.75 17.97 -16.48
C THR A 483 10.58 17.62 -15.57
N ALA A 484 10.40 18.37 -14.49
CA ALA A 484 9.22 18.22 -13.64
C ALA A 484 7.95 18.43 -14.47
N SER A 485 6.96 17.56 -14.30
CA SER A 485 5.65 17.71 -14.94
C SER A 485 5.00 19.01 -14.44
N SER A 486 4.53 19.85 -15.36
CA SER A 486 3.67 20.99 -15.02
C SER A 486 2.33 20.43 -14.57
N ASN A 487 2.04 20.52 -13.28
CA ASN A 487 0.74 20.13 -12.70
C ASN A 487 -0.42 20.95 -13.24
#